data_AF-A0A2V9PVV3-F1
#
_entry.id   AF-A0A2V9PVV3-F1
#
_cell.length_a   1.000
_cell.length_b   1.000
_cell.length_c   1.000
_cell.angle_alpha   90.00
_cell.angle_beta   90.00
_cell.angle_gamma   90.00
#
_symmetry.space_group_name_H-M   'P 1'
#
loop_
_entity.id
_entity.type
_entity.pdbx_description
1 polymer ?
#
loop_
_entity_poly.entity_id
_entity_poly.type
_entity_poly.pdbx_seq_one_letter_code
_entity_poly.pdbx_strand_id
1 'polypeptide(L)'
;MSSRKKSRRGKAAAKRTSRYLTLTARQKAARERSLALLSDLRAGKAPYSKLLRQHRVSTRTAHKYLGRNLGGGTRRGEPVRPSKSDRLLRELLFPTPLGDIPVRTRSSRDATKLSAFFQDRDKLLRGKLAAQTFEAKWRGVRIGGQEVFADVTVILDMANAGDLKVENLYASTGGAQ
;
A
#
# COMPACT_ATOMS: atom_id res chain seq x y z
N MET A 1 38.00 -8.39 3.45
CA MET A 1 37.00 -8.25 4.55
C MET A 1 36.16 -6.99 4.35
N SER A 2 34.89 -7.07 3.91
CA SER A 2 33.93 -5.97 4.12
C SER A 2 32.49 -6.37 3.79
N SER A 3 31.73 -6.85 4.78
CA SER A 3 30.29 -7.15 4.63
C SER A 3 29.46 -6.74 5.86
N ARG A 4 29.75 -5.58 6.47
CA ARG A 4 29.02 -5.12 7.68
C ARG A 4 28.01 -3.99 7.47
N LYS A 5 27.56 -3.73 6.24
CA LYS A 5 26.55 -2.67 5.92
C LYS A 5 25.11 -3.16 5.76
N LYS A 6 24.84 -4.48 5.60
CA LYS A 6 23.48 -5.01 5.35
C LYS A 6 22.60 -5.13 6.61
N SER A 7 23.15 -5.30 7.81
CA SER A 7 22.35 -5.62 9.02
C SER A 7 21.63 -4.43 9.67
N ARG A 8 22.10 -3.18 9.50
CA ARG A 8 21.50 -1.99 10.13
C ARG A 8 20.19 -1.53 9.47
N ARG A 9 20.00 -1.79 8.16
CA ARG A 9 18.78 -1.38 7.43
C ARG A 9 17.56 -2.25 7.78
N GLY A 10 17.76 -3.54 8.03
CA GLY A 10 16.68 -4.48 8.39
C GLY A 10 16.08 -4.20 9.78
N LYS A 11 16.93 -4.00 10.80
CA LYS A 11 16.49 -3.71 12.18
C LYS A 11 15.68 -2.39 12.29
N ALA A 12 16.07 -1.37 11.52
CA ALA A 12 15.35 -0.10 11.48
C ALA A 12 13.98 -0.19 10.76
N ALA A 13 13.80 -1.15 9.85
CA ALA A 13 12.51 -1.41 9.21
C ALA A 13 11.56 -2.15 10.17
N ALA A 14 12.06 -3.19 10.86
CA ALA A 14 11.29 -3.98 11.83
C ALA A 14 10.80 -3.18 13.05
N LYS A 15 11.60 -2.23 13.57
CA LYS A 15 11.17 -1.31 14.66
C LYS A 15 10.06 -0.34 14.22
N ARG A 16 9.84 -0.13 12.91
CA ARG A 16 8.84 0.82 12.39
C ARG A 16 7.51 0.14 12.07
N THR A 17 7.51 -1.16 11.80
CA THR A 17 6.30 -1.98 11.62
C THR A 17 5.51 -2.17 12.91
N SER A 18 6.20 -2.25 14.07
CA SER A 18 5.54 -2.20 15.39
C SER A 18 4.82 -0.87 15.62
N ARG A 19 5.43 0.25 15.19
CA ARG A 19 4.97 1.60 15.52
C ARG A 19 3.63 2.02 14.89
N TYR A 20 3.15 1.33 13.85
CA TYR A 20 1.82 1.59 13.25
C TYR A 20 0.70 0.88 14.03
N LEU A 21 0.92 -0.37 14.45
CA LEU A 21 -0.03 -1.14 15.25
C LEU A 21 -0.25 -0.50 16.63
N THR A 22 0.77 0.19 17.14
CA THR A 22 0.70 0.96 18.39
C THR A 22 0.12 2.38 18.20
N LEU A 23 -0.34 2.76 17.01
CA LEU A 23 -0.94 4.09 16.82
C LEU A 23 -2.36 4.12 17.35
N THR A 24 -2.68 5.17 18.09
CA THR A 24 -4.06 5.47 18.49
C THR A 24 -4.92 5.82 17.27
N ALA A 25 -6.24 5.69 17.38
CA ALA A 25 -7.18 6.06 16.31
C ALA A 25 -6.94 7.49 15.79
N ARG A 26 -6.70 8.44 16.71
CA ARG A 26 -6.34 9.84 16.37
C ARG A 26 -5.07 9.94 15.53
N GLN A 27 -4.05 9.12 15.82
CA GLN A 27 -2.80 9.10 15.07
C GLN A 27 -2.98 8.45 13.69
N LYS A 28 -3.82 7.42 13.57
CA LYS A 28 -4.21 6.81 12.29
C LYS A 28 -4.93 7.82 11.40
N ALA A 29 -5.92 8.52 11.90
CA ALA A 29 -6.63 9.58 11.17
C ALA A 29 -5.70 10.72 10.72
N ALA A 30 -4.76 11.14 11.58
CA ALA A 30 -3.77 12.15 11.20
C ALA A 30 -2.80 11.66 10.11
N ARG A 31 -2.45 10.38 10.13
CA ARG A 31 -1.65 9.73 9.08
C ARG A 31 -2.43 9.69 7.77
N GLU A 32 -3.70 9.30 7.79
CA GLU A 32 -4.57 9.25 6.60
C GLU A 32 -4.72 10.62 5.93
N ARG A 33 -5.03 11.68 6.70
CA ARG A 33 -5.07 13.05 6.17
C ARG A 33 -3.73 13.48 5.57
N SER A 34 -2.62 13.07 6.17
CA SER A 34 -1.29 13.34 5.62
C SER A 34 -1.07 12.60 4.28
N LEU A 35 -1.54 11.35 4.17
CA LEU A 35 -1.45 10.58 2.92
C LEU A 35 -2.32 11.19 1.82
N ALA A 36 -3.54 11.62 2.14
CA ALA A 36 -4.42 12.33 1.21
C ALA A 36 -3.76 13.62 0.69
N LEU A 37 -3.16 14.41 1.58
CA LEU A 37 -2.36 15.59 1.21
C LEU A 37 -1.25 15.24 0.22
N LEU A 38 -0.49 14.16 0.45
CA LEU A 38 0.58 13.75 -0.46
C LEU A 38 0.06 13.35 -1.84
N SER A 39 -1.08 12.65 -1.89
CA SER A 39 -1.72 12.27 -3.15
C SER A 39 -2.14 13.50 -3.96
N ASP A 40 -2.79 14.48 -3.31
CA ASP A 40 -3.19 15.73 -3.97
C ASP A 40 -1.98 16.58 -4.40
N LEU A 41 -0.91 16.57 -3.60
CA LEU A 41 0.35 17.23 -3.93
C LEU A 41 1.01 16.60 -5.16
N ARG A 42 0.96 15.27 -5.29
CA ARG A 42 1.46 14.53 -6.47
C ARG A 42 0.61 14.77 -7.70
N ALA A 43 -0.70 14.89 -7.54
CA ALA A 43 -1.63 15.23 -8.61
C ALA A 43 -1.56 16.70 -9.04
N GLY A 44 -0.76 17.53 -8.35
CA GLY A 44 -0.60 18.94 -8.70
C GLY A 44 -1.84 19.80 -8.41
N LYS A 45 -2.77 19.32 -7.57
CA LYS A 45 -4.05 20.02 -7.31
C LYS A 45 -3.88 21.40 -6.68
N ALA A 46 -2.87 21.57 -5.83
CA ALA A 46 -2.56 22.84 -5.19
C ALA A 46 -1.14 22.85 -4.59
N PRO A 47 -0.57 24.04 -4.29
CA PRO A 47 0.71 24.12 -3.57
C PRO A 47 0.59 23.56 -2.15
N TYR A 48 1.73 23.07 -1.62
CA TYR A 48 1.79 22.39 -0.31
C TYR A 48 1.16 23.18 0.85
N SER A 49 1.37 24.50 0.91
CA SER A 49 0.79 25.36 1.95
C SER A 49 -0.74 25.42 1.92
N LYS A 50 -1.34 25.39 0.72
CA LYS A 50 -2.80 25.35 0.53
C LYS A 50 -3.34 23.98 0.91
N LEU A 51 -2.65 22.90 0.52
CA LEU A 51 -3.05 21.54 0.88
C LEU A 51 -2.95 21.25 2.38
N LEU A 52 -1.98 21.83 3.11
CA LEU A 52 -1.92 21.72 4.58
C LEU A 52 -3.19 22.25 5.24
N ARG A 53 -3.70 23.39 4.76
CA ARG A 53 -4.95 23.98 5.27
C ARG A 53 -6.16 23.13 4.90
N GLN A 54 -6.26 22.70 3.64
CA GLN A 54 -7.36 21.88 3.14
C GLN A 54 -7.49 20.55 3.90
N HIS A 55 -6.38 19.86 4.12
CA HIS A 55 -6.35 18.57 4.81
C HIS A 55 -6.27 18.71 6.35
N ARG A 56 -6.27 19.94 6.88
CA ARG A 56 -6.12 20.23 8.33
C ARG A 56 -4.92 19.48 8.94
N VAL A 57 -3.79 19.52 8.23
CA VAL A 57 -2.53 18.90 8.64
C VAL A 57 -1.51 19.99 8.93
N SER A 58 -0.87 19.95 10.10
CA SER A 58 0.22 20.86 10.43
C SER A 58 1.51 20.44 9.71
N THR A 59 2.40 21.38 9.43
CA THR A 59 3.72 21.08 8.83
C THR A 59 4.48 20.02 9.62
N ARG A 60 4.45 20.11 10.96
CA ARG A 60 5.06 19.11 11.85
C ARG A 60 4.46 17.71 11.65
N THR A 61 3.14 17.60 11.55
CA THR A 61 2.43 16.32 11.33
C THR A 61 2.72 15.76 9.93
N ALA A 62 2.71 16.61 8.90
CA ALA A 62 3.07 16.22 7.54
C ALA A 62 4.50 15.68 7.49
N HIS A 63 5.48 16.37 8.09
CA HIS A 63 6.86 15.87 8.13
C HIS A 63 7.00 14.60 8.97
N LYS A 64 6.26 14.44 10.07
CA LYS A 64 6.25 13.23 10.90
C LYS A 64 5.84 11.98 10.09
N TYR A 65 4.77 12.07 9.30
CA TYR A 65 4.21 10.92 8.59
C TYR A 65 4.71 10.77 7.15
N LEU A 66 4.96 11.86 6.45
CA LEU A 66 5.37 11.86 5.06
C LEU A 66 6.89 11.87 4.92
N GLY A 67 7.59 12.64 5.76
CA GLY A 67 9.05 12.68 5.86
C GLY A 67 9.76 12.55 4.51
N ARG A 68 10.31 11.36 4.24
CA ARG A 68 11.06 11.02 3.01
C ARG A 68 10.25 11.08 1.70
N ASN A 69 8.93 11.21 1.77
CA ASN A 69 8.05 11.38 0.62
C ASN A 69 7.84 12.87 0.28
N LEU A 70 8.34 13.78 1.10
CA LEU A 70 8.48 15.19 0.79
C LEU A 70 9.95 15.48 0.49
N GLY A 71 10.19 16.30 -0.51
CA GLY A 71 11.48 16.89 -0.85
C GLY A 71 11.36 18.40 -0.90
N GLY A 72 12.50 19.09 -0.91
CA GLY A 72 12.54 20.55 -0.81
C GLY A 72 12.02 21.08 0.54
N GLY A 73 11.91 22.40 0.67
CA GLY A 73 11.48 23.06 1.91
C GLY A 73 12.44 22.90 3.09
N THR A 74 13.67 22.45 2.83
CA THR A 74 14.74 22.39 3.84
C THR A 74 15.58 23.67 3.87
N ARG A 75 15.58 24.44 2.77
CA ARG A 75 16.19 25.76 2.67
C ARG A 75 15.11 26.84 2.60
N ARG A 76 15.40 28.03 3.12
CA ARG A 76 14.49 29.18 3.10
C ARG A 76 14.10 29.49 1.65
N GLY A 77 12.80 29.55 1.36
CA GLY A 77 12.27 29.86 0.03
C GLY A 77 12.13 28.67 -0.93
N GLU A 78 12.62 27.47 -0.59
CA GLU A 78 12.47 26.30 -1.46
C GLU A 78 11.05 25.70 -1.33
N PRO A 79 10.29 25.52 -2.43
CA PRO A 79 8.97 24.93 -2.36
C PRO A 79 9.05 23.45 -1.97
N VAL A 80 8.15 23.01 -1.08
CA VAL A 80 7.98 21.60 -0.76
C VAL A 80 7.37 20.88 -1.96
N ARG A 81 8.02 19.81 -2.40
CA ARG A 81 7.63 18.98 -3.54
C ARG A 81 7.45 17.53 -3.12
N PRO A 82 6.60 16.75 -3.79
CA PRO A 82 6.52 15.33 -3.54
C PRO A 82 7.81 14.64 -4.04
N SER A 83 8.32 13.68 -3.27
CA SER A 83 9.40 12.83 -3.74
C SER A 83 8.93 11.95 -4.89
N LYS A 84 9.76 11.81 -5.94
CA LYS A 84 9.56 10.86 -7.04
C LYS A 84 9.53 9.41 -6.57
N SER A 85 10.17 9.10 -5.43
CA SER A 85 10.15 7.76 -4.85
C SER A 85 8.96 7.60 -3.93
N ASP A 86 8.05 6.69 -4.25
CA ASP A 86 7.05 6.24 -3.30
C ASP A 86 7.68 5.28 -2.30
N ARG A 87 7.86 5.74 -1.06
CA ARG A 87 8.43 4.95 0.04
C ARG A 87 7.42 4.71 1.16
N LEU A 88 6.14 4.93 0.87
CA LEU A 88 5.07 4.66 1.83
C LEU A 88 4.97 3.15 2.07
N LEU A 89 4.94 2.80 3.34
CA LEU A 89 4.64 1.43 3.75
C LEU A 89 3.13 1.21 3.57
N ARG A 90 2.81 0.28 2.67
CA ARG A 90 1.47 -0.18 2.33
C ARG A 90 1.25 -1.54 2.98
N GLU A 91 0.02 -1.77 3.43
CA GLU A 91 -0.46 -3.08 3.87
C GLU A 91 -1.45 -3.53 2.81
N LEU A 92 -1.03 -4.47 1.99
CA LEU A 92 -1.80 -5.04 0.89
C LEU A 92 -2.27 -6.43 1.30
N LEU A 93 -3.43 -6.86 0.85
CA LEU A 93 -3.74 -8.29 0.89
C LEU A 93 -2.89 -9.03 -0.15
N PHE A 94 -2.47 -10.25 0.14
CA PHE A 94 -1.76 -11.12 -0.79
C PHE A 94 -2.55 -12.43 -0.93
N PRO A 95 -2.85 -12.87 -2.16
CA PRO A 95 -3.64 -14.07 -2.40
C PRO A 95 -2.82 -15.32 -2.07
N THR A 96 -3.33 -16.17 -1.20
CA THR A 96 -2.73 -17.46 -0.83
C THR A 96 -3.76 -18.59 -0.94
N PRO A 97 -3.33 -19.87 -0.92
CA PRO A 97 -4.25 -21.01 -0.93
C PRO A 97 -5.21 -21.07 0.27
N LEU A 98 -4.91 -20.34 1.35
CA LEU A 98 -5.71 -20.27 2.58
C LEU A 98 -6.51 -18.96 2.68
N GLY A 99 -6.59 -18.20 1.58
CA GLY A 99 -7.23 -16.89 1.52
C GLY A 99 -6.25 -15.72 1.50
N ASP A 100 -6.79 -14.51 1.65
CA ASP A 100 -6.05 -13.26 1.47
C ASP A 100 -5.38 -12.80 2.77
N ILE A 101 -4.04 -12.82 2.82
CA ILE A 101 -3.27 -12.42 4.00
C ILE A 101 -2.67 -11.02 3.87
N PRO A 102 -2.63 -10.19 4.94
CA PRO A 102 -2.00 -8.88 4.87
C PRO A 102 -0.47 -8.97 4.78
N VAL A 103 0.10 -8.44 3.70
CA VAL A 103 1.54 -8.30 3.47
C VAL A 103 1.93 -6.82 3.40
N ARG A 104 3.09 -6.49 3.98
CA ARG A 104 3.60 -5.12 4.03
C ARG A 104 4.65 -4.90 2.96
N THR A 105 4.36 -4.01 2.00
CA THR A 105 5.32 -3.62 0.95
C THR A 105 5.54 -2.12 0.90
N ARG A 106 6.69 -1.71 0.36
CA ARG A 106 6.97 -0.32 -0.04
C ARG A 106 6.97 -0.16 -1.56
N SER A 107 6.76 -1.23 -2.31
CA SER A 107 6.77 -1.21 -3.76
C SER A 107 5.41 -0.75 -4.28
N SER A 108 5.37 0.43 -4.91
CA SER A 108 4.18 0.89 -5.63
C SER A 108 3.88 -0.01 -6.83
N ARG A 109 4.92 -0.55 -7.48
CA ARG A 109 4.78 -1.48 -8.61
C ARG A 109 4.08 -2.78 -8.19
N ASP A 110 4.46 -3.32 -7.05
CA ASP A 110 3.83 -4.53 -6.51
C ASP A 110 2.37 -4.25 -6.17
N ALA A 111 2.08 -3.10 -5.55
CA ALA A 111 0.71 -2.68 -5.27
C ALA A 111 -0.16 -2.59 -6.53
N THR A 112 0.36 -2.00 -7.61
CA THR A 112 -0.37 -1.91 -8.88
C THR A 112 -0.61 -3.28 -9.50
N LYS A 113 0.41 -4.15 -9.55
CA LYS A 113 0.26 -5.51 -10.08
C LYS A 113 -0.78 -6.30 -9.30
N LEU A 114 -0.76 -6.15 -7.99
CA LEU A 114 -1.63 -6.89 -7.10
C LEU A 114 -3.07 -6.35 -7.12
N SER A 115 -3.24 -5.03 -7.33
CA SER A 115 -4.54 -4.45 -7.68
C SER A 115 -5.10 -5.01 -8.99
N ALA A 116 -4.28 -5.17 -10.01
CA ALA A 116 -4.71 -5.75 -11.28
C ALA A 116 -5.11 -7.22 -11.12
N PHE A 117 -4.38 -7.98 -10.29
CA PHE A 117 -4.74 -9.36 -9.94
C PHE A 117 -6.14 -9.43 -9.32
N PHE A 118 -6.42 -8.62 -8.29
CA PHE A 118 -7.73 -8.64 -7.63
C PHE A 118 -8.87 -8.18 -8.54
N GLN A 119 -8.62 -7.22 -9.44
CA GLN A 119 -9.60 -6.81 -10.45
C GLN A 119 -9.93 -7.96 -11.41
N ASP A 120 -8.93 -8.70 -11.86
CA ASP A 120 -9.16 -9.85 -12.74
C ASP A 120 -9.81 -11.02 -11.99
N ARG A 121 -9.49 -11.21 -10.71
CA ARG A 121 -10.15 -12.19 -9.85
C ARG A 121 -11.63 -11.84 -9.66
N ASP A 122 -11.97 -10.57 -9.41
CA ASP A 122 -13.37 -10.14 -9.34
C ASP A 122 -14.11 -10.36 -10.67
N LYS A 123 -13.46 -10.08 -11.82
CA LYS A 123 -14.03 -10.42 -13.12
C LYS A 123 -14.25 -11.92 -13.31
N LEU A 124 -13.29 -12.75 -12.89
CA LEU A 124 -13.41 -14.21 -12.92
C LEU A 124 -14.61 -14.68 -12.09
N LEU A 125 -14.72 -14.21 -10.84
CA LEU A 125 -15.81 -14.56 -9.93
C LEU A 125 -17.18 -14.11 -10.45
N ARG A 126 -17.24 -13.03 -11.23
CA ARG A 126 -18.47 -12.55 -11.89
C ARG A 126 -18.74 -13.21 -13.25
N GLY A 127 -17.93 -14.19 -13.67
CA GLY A 127 -18.03 -14.83 -14.99
C GLY A 127 -17.67 -13.92 -16.17
N LYS A 128 -17.02 -12.77 -15.92
CA LYS A 128 -16.60 -11.78 -16.94
C LYS A 128 -15.18 -12.02 -17.47
N LEU A 129 -14.48 -13.01 -16.93
CA LEU A 129 -13.16 -13.43 -17.38
C LEU A 129 -13.10 -14.96 -17.37
N ALA A 130 -12.68 -15.57 -18.48
CA ALA A 130 -12.52 -17.01 -18.58
C ALA A 130 -11.39 -17.53 -17.68
N ALA A 131 -11.59 -18.70 -17.08
CA ALA A 131 -10.62 -19.37 -16.20
C ALA A 131 -9.24 -19.50 -16.85
N GLN A 132 -9.19 -20.01 -18.08
CA GLN A 132 -7.95 -20.21 -18.84
C GLN A 132 -7.18 -18.89 -19.03
N THR A 133 -7.88 -17.81 -19.35
CA THR A 133 -7.27 -16.48 -19.53
C THR A 133 -6.70 -15.93 -18.22
N PHE A 134 -7.40 -16.16 -17.11
CA PHE A 134 -6.93 -15.77 -15.78
C PHE A 134 -5.66 -16.54 -15.39
N GLU A 135 -5.69 -17.87 -15.49
CA GLU A 135 -4.54 -18.71 -15.13
C GLU A 135 -3.33 -18.42 -16.02
N ALA A 136 -3.51 -18.33 -17.33
CA ALA A 136 -2.43 -18.03 -18.26
C ALA A 136 -1.74 -16.69 -17.95
N LYS A 137 -2.49 -15.71 -17.42
CA LYS A 137 -1.95 -14.40 -17.05
C LYS A 137 -1.21 -14.41 -15.71
N TRP A 138 -1.69 -15.18 -14.73
CA TRP A 138 -1.27 -15.03 -13.33
C TRP A 138 -0.45 -16.20 -12.77
N ARG A 139 -0.54 -17.40 -13.33
CA ARG A 139 0.33 -18.54 -12.94
C ARG A 139 1.80 -18.18 -13.16
N GLY A 140 2.64 -18.47 -12.18
CA GLY A 140 4.07 -18.13 -12.21
C GLY A 140 4.41 -16.65 -11.95
N VAL A 141 3.41 -15.75 -11.87
CA VAL A 141 3.68 -14.32 -11.67
C VAL A 141 4.11 -14.05 -10.24
N ARG A 142 5.32 -13.52 -10.06
CA ARG A 142 5.86 -13.16 -8.75
C ARG A 142 5.66 -11.67 -8.44
N ILE A 143 5.05 -11.38 -7.30
CA ILE A 143 4.87 -10.04 -6.74
C ILE A 143 5.56 -10.02 -5.37
N GLY A 144 6.48 -9.09 -5.14
CA GLY A 144 7.24 -9.05 -3.88
C GLY A 144 8.10 -10.31 -3.61
N GLY A 145 8.42 -11.09 -4.65
CA GLY A 145 9.18 -12.34 -4.55
C GLY A 145 8.34 -13.59 -4.29
N GLN A 146 7.05 -13.44 -4.01
CA GLN A 146 6.08 -14.51 -3.83
C GLN A 146 5.22 -14.66 -5.08
N GLU A 147 4.92 -15.88 -5.47
CA GLU A 147 3.98 -16.15 -6.56
C GLU A 147 2.55 -15.87 -6.10
N VAL A 148 1.76 -15.22 -6.95
CA VAL A 148 0.34 -15.00 -6.66
C VAL A 148 -0.43 -16.32 -6.79
N PHE A 149 -1.32 -16.59 -5.84
CA PHE A 149 -2.16 -17.78 -5.91
C PHE A 149 -3.22 -17.60 -7.00
N ALA A 150 -3.06 -18.32 -8.12
CA ALA A 150 -3.87 -18.16 -9.32
C ALA A 150 -4.62 -19.44 -9.75
N ASP A 151 -4.75 -20.43 -8.88
CA ASP A 151 -5.49 -21.66 -9.19
C ASP A 151 -7.00 -21.40 -9.18
N VAL A 152 -7.63 -21.47 -10.34
CA VAL A 152 -9.04 -21.04 -10.49
C VAL A 152 -9.98 -21.95 -9.71
N THR A 153 -9.72 -23.26 -9.70
CA THR A 153 -10.55 -24.25 -9.00
C THR A 153 -10.65 -23.90 -7.52
N VAL A 154 -9.49 -23.72 -6.88
CA VAL A 154 -9.42 -23.39 -5.45
C VAL A 154 -9.96 -21.99 -5.17
N ILE A 155 -9.74 -21.03 -6.08
CA ILE A 155 -10.30 -19.67 -5.95
C ILE A 155 -11.83 -19.70 -5.96
N LEU A 156 -12.45 -20.49 -6.83
CA LEU A 156 -13.90 -20.63 -6.89
C LEU A 156 -14.44 -21.36 -5.66
N ASP A 157 -13.76 -22.40 -5.19
CA ASP A 157 -14.12 -23.11 -3.95
C ASP A 157 -14.08 -22.18 -2.73
N MET A 158 -13.00 -21.40 -2.58
CA MET A 158 -12.88 -20.38 -1.52
C MET A 158 -13.96 -19.29 -1.64
N ALA A 159 -14.33 -18.90 -2.86
CA ALA A 159 -15.39 -17.92 -3.06
C ALA A 159 -16.75 -18.47 -2.61
N ASN A 160 -17.05 -19.72 -2.96
CA ASN A 160 -18.26 -20.42 -2.54
C ASN A 160 -18.32 -20.64 -1.02
N ALA A 161 -17.17 -20.87 -0.38
CA ALA A 161 -17.05 -20.99 1.07
C ALA A 161 -17.16 -19.65 1.82
N GLY A 162 -17.12 -18.51 1.12
CA GLY A 162 -17.13 -17.18 1.73
C GLY A 162 -15.78 -16.75 2.32
N ASP A 163 -14.70 -17.48 2.03
CA ASP A 163 -13.35 -17.25 2.59
C ASP A 163 -12.59 -16.12 1.88
N LEU A 164 -13.09 -15.64 0.74
CA LEU A 164 -12.53 -14.50 0.03
C LEU A 164 -13.12 -13.17 0.50
N LYS A 165 -12.23 -12.24 0.88
CA LYS A 165 -12.61 -10.85 1.15
C LYS A 165 -12.85 -10.14 -0.18
N VAL A 166 -14.10 -10.09 -0.62
CA VAL A 166 -14.48 -9.56 -1.94
C VAL A 166 -14.19 -8.05 -2.10
N GLU A 167 -14.04 -7.29 -0.99
CA GLU A 167 -14.21 -5.84 -1.08
C GLU A 167 -12.98 -4.95 -0.86
N ASN A 168 -11.79 -5.44 -0.51
CA ASN A 168 -10.71 -4.51 -0.14
C ASN A 168 -9.28 -4.99 -0.44
N LEU A 169 -8.66 -4.43 -1.49
CA LEU A 169 -7.22 -4.52 -1.79
C LEU A 169 -6.32 -4.14 -0.59
N TYR A 170 -6.82 -3.25 0.26
CA TYR A 170 -6.14 -2.79 1.47
C TYR A 170 -6.70 -3.53 2.69
N ALA A 171 -5.83 -4.09 3.54
CA ALA A 171 -6.24 -4.89 4.68
C ALA A 171 -7.11 -4.17 5.73
N SER A 172 -7.26 -2.83 5.63
CA SER A 172 -8.30 -2.03 6.26
C SER A 172 -8.15 -0.57 5.80
N THR A 173 -9.20 -0.01 5.19
CA THR A 173 -9.54 1.42 5.32
C THR A 173 -10.88 1.51 6.04
N GLY A 174 -10.99 0.84 7.19
CA GLY A 174 -12.16 0.86 8.05
C GLY A 174 -11.76 1.35 9.42
N GLY A 175 -12.03 2.62 9.70
CA GLY A 175 -12.29 3.03 11.07
C GLY A 175 -13.47 2.21 11.56
N ALA A 176 -13.23 1.36 12.56
CA ALA A 176 -14.32 0.79 13.34
C ALA A 176 -14.93 1.92 14.17
N GLN A 177 -16.26 2.02 14.04
CA GLN A 177 -17.28 2.77 14.78
C GLN A 177 -16.82 3.66 15.95
#